data_AF-A0A2V8CC97-F1
#
_entry.id   AF-A0A2V8CC97-F1
#
_cell.length_a   1.000
_cell.length_b   1.000
_cell.length_c   1.000
_cell.angle_alpha   90.00
_cell.angle_beta   90.00
_cell.angle_gamma   90.00
#
_symmetry.space_group_name_H-M   'P 1'
#
loop_
_entity.id
_entity.type
_entity.pdbx_description
1 polymer ?
#
loop_
_entity_poly.entity_id
_entity_poly.type
_entity_poly.pdbx_seq_one_letter_code
_entity_poly.pdbx_strand_id
1 'polypeptide(L)'
;MHGGYCVTLGASILVADDDETSALLLKRLLTREGHRVTLARSPDETLRSCAAYPPDLVVLDLVAPSGRAFDVCRRLKQQPNTRFVPIVIVTSHSDREQRLHGIEAGADDFLAKPFDNAELHARIRSLVRLKRQTDELESAEAVILGLGATIEARDPYTRGHCQRLANYATRLGQSLGLGQDDLGALERGGFLHDIGKIRVPDHVLLKDGKLDASESRVMQEHPVVGDALCAGLRSLQHVRPIIRSHHERLDGTGYPDGLRNTEVPLLAQIVSIVDVFDALTTQRPYRTARPEDEAVQILSDEAVKGWRDRALVDAFVDVLHHAP
;
A
#
# COMPACT_ATOMS: atom_id res chain seq x y z
N MET A 1 4.00 -40.55 19.97
CA MET A 1 4.60 -39.25 19.59
C MET A 1 4.72 -39.21 18.08
N HIS A 2 3.72 -38.65 17.39
CA HIS A 2 3.78 -38.43 15.93
C HIS A 2 4.16 -36.97 15.73
N GLY A 3 5.39 -36.74 15.29
CA GLY A 3 5.89 -35.42 14.92
C GLY A 3 5.06 -34.90 13.75
N GLY A 4 4.33 -33.82 13.99
CA GLY A 4 3.67 -33.08 12.93
C GLY A 4 4.73 -32.56 11.96
N TYR A 5 4.83 -33.18 10.79
CA TYR A 5 5.49 -32.58 9.65
C TYR A 5 4.69 -31.33 9.29
N CYS A 6 5.18 -30.17 9.76
CA CYS A 6 4.81 -28.90 9.16
C CYS A 6 5.30 -28.98 7.71
N VAL A 7 4.38 -29.20 6.78
CA VAL A 7 4.68 -29.15 5.35
C VAL A 7 5.03 -27.70 5.04
N THR A 8 6.32 -27.36 5.10
CA THR A 8 6.80 -26.09 4.59
C THR A 8 6.54 -26.10 3.10
N LEU A 9 5.50 -25.36 2.64
CA LEU A 9 5.29 -25.12 1.21
C LEU A 9 6.62 -24.63 0.62
N GLY A 10 7.07 -25.26 -0.46
CA GLY A 10 8.32 -24.90 -1.13
C GLY A 10 8.32 -23.45 -1.61
N ALA A 11 9.46 -22.77 -1.47
CA ALA A 11 9.69 -21.44 -2.05
C ALA A 11 10.46 -21.55 -3.37
N SER A 12 10.28 -20.58 -4.27
CA SER A 12 11.14 -20.37 -5.42
C SER A 12 12.42 -19.64 -4.98
N ILE A 13 13.58 -20.25 -5.22
CA ILE A 13 14.88 -19.68 -4.84
C ILE A 13 15.76 -19.60 -6.07
N LEU A 14 16.37 -18.44 -6.29
CA LEU A 14 17.41 -18.28 -7.31
C LEU A 14 18.77 -18.31 -6.63
N VAL A 15 19.66 -19.21 -7.07
CA VAL A 15 21.05 -19.25 -6.64
C VAL A 15 21.91 -18.68 -7.77
N ALA A 16 22.59 -17.56 -7.49
CA ALA A 16 23.53 -16.93 -8.40
C ALA A 16 24.96 -17.23 -7.97
N ASP A 17 25.65 -18.08 -8.73
CA ASP A 17 27.00 -18.57 -8.40
C ASP A 17 27.72 -18.89 -9.72
N ASP A 18 28.94 -18.35 -9.88
CA ASP A 18 29.78 -18.58 -11.07
C ASP A 18 30.54 -19.92 -11.02
N ASP A 19 30.66 -20.53 -9.84
CA ASP A 19 31.15 -21.89 -9.67
C ASP A 19 30.02 -22.93 -9.80
N GLU A 20 30.07 -23.72 -10.88
CA GLU A 20 29.04 -24.71 -11.18
C GLU A 20 28.89 -25.78 -10.10
N THR A 21 29.98 -26.15 -9.43
CA THR A 21 29.96 -27.21 -8.42
C THR A 21 29.23 -26.74 -7.16
N SER A 22 29.56 -25.54 -6.67
CA SER A 22 28.94 -24.85 -5.55
C SER A 22 27.46 -24.57 -5.83
N ALA A 23 27.14 -24.03 -7.01
CA ALA A 23 25.76 -23.79 -7.45
C ALA A 23 24.91 -25.07 -7.41
N LEU A 24 25.43 -26.18 -7.94
CA LEU A 24 24.75 -27.47 -7.96
C LEU A 24 24.60 -28.08 -6.56
N LEU A 25 25.57 -27.87 -5.68
CA LEU A 25 25.47 -28.30 -4.28
C LEU A 25 24.34 -27.54 -3.56
N LEU A 26 24.34 -26.21 -3.61
CA LEU A 26 23.30 -25.37 -3.03
C LEU A 26 21.93 -25.75 -3.57
N LYS A 27 21.80 -25.91 -4.90
CA LYS A 27 20.55 -26.38 -5.53
C LYS A 27 20.08 -27.71 -4.95
N ARG A 28 20.96 -28.70 -4.81
CA ARG A 28 20.61 -30.02 -4.24
C ARG A 28 20.14 -29.91 -2.79
N LEU A 29 20.87 -29.15 -1.95
CA LEU A 29 20.53 -28.97 -0.54
C LEU A 29 19.14 -28.32 -0.39
N LEU A 30 18.89 -27.23 -1.12
CA LEU A 30 17.63 -26.49 -1.02
C LEU A 30 16.45 -27.22 -1.66
N THR A 31 16.68 -27.96 -2.75
CA THR A 31 15.63 -28.78 -3.38
C THR A 31 15.19 -29.92 -2.46
N ARG A 32 16.11 -30.52 -1.68
CA ARG A 32 15.78 -31.57 -0.70
C ARG A 32 14.86 -31.08 0.42
N GLU A 33 14.92 -29.80 0.76
CA GLU A 33 13.99 -29.16 1.70
C GLU A 33 12.65 -28.75 1.07
N GLY A 34 12.44 -29.07 -0.21
CA GLY A 34 11.17 -28.83 -0.92
C GLY A 34 11.11 -27.52 -1.70
N HIS A 35 12.20 -26.74 -1.78
CA HIS A 35 12.23 -25.51 -2.58
C HIS A 35 12.37 -25.79 -4.08
N ARG A 36 11.83 -24.90 -4.92
CA ARG A 36 12.10 -24.89 -6.36
C ARG A 36 13.29 -23.99 -6.63
N VAL A 37 14.39 -24.56 -7.12
CA VAL A 37 15.66 -23.82 -7.24
C VAL A 37 16.08 -23.63 -8.69
N THR A 38 16.23 -22.36 -9.10
CA THR A 38 16.84 -21.95 -10.37
C THR A 38 18.27 -21.48 -10.13
N LEU A 39 19.09 -21.54 -11.18
CA LEU A 39 20.50 -21.14 -11.15
C LEU A 39 20.70 -19.97 -12.09
N ALA A 40 21.59 -19.05 -11.72
CA ALA A 40 22.18 -18.06 -12.60
C ALA A 40 23.69 -18.09 -12.44
N ARG A 41 24.44 -17.96 -13.54
CA ARG A 41 25.92 -18.03 -13.55
C ARG A 41 26.59 -16.68 -13.72
N SER A 42 25.82 -15.62 -13.84
CA SER A 42 26.34 -14.26 -14.04
C SER A 42 25.42 -13.19 -13.43
N PRO A 43 25.96 -11.99 -13.14
CA PRO A 43 25.15 -10.84 -12.73
C PRO A 43 23.99 -10.52 -13.68
N ASP A 44 24.24 -10.51 -14.99
CA ASP A 44 23.22 -10.16 -15.99
C ASP A 44 22.14 -11.22 -16.14
N GLU A 45 22.50 -12.50 -16.02
CA GLU A 45 21.53 -13.59 -15.97
C GLU A 45 20.68 -13.52 -14.70
N THR A 46 21.29 -13.17 -13.56
CA THR A 46 20.60 -13.01 -12.27
C THR A 46 19.54 -11.90 -12.37
N LEU A 47 19.95 -10.72 -12.83
CA LEU A 47 19.05 -9.57 -12.98
C LEU A 47 17.93 -9.84 -13.98
N ARG A 48 18.22 -10.43 -15.14
CA ARG A 48 17.20 -10.79 -16.14
C ARG A 48 16.21 -11.82 -15.59
N SER A 49 16.71 -12.84 -14.89
CA SER A 49 15.87 -13.90 -14.33
C SER A 49 14.93 -13.35 -13.25
N CYS A 50 15.46 -12.55 -12.31
CA CYS A 50 14.65 -11.91 -11.27
C CYS A 50 13.65 -10.91 -11.85
N ALA A 51 13.99 -10.19 -12.93
CA ALA A 51 13.07 -9.26 -13.58
C ALA A 51 11.91 -9.99 -14.28
N ALA A 52 12.19 -11.13 -14.94
CA ALA A 52 11.18 -11.92 -15.63
C ALA A 52 10.28 -12.71 -14.66
N TYR A 53 10.88 -13.32 -13.64
CA TYR A 53 10.21 -14.14 -12.64
C TYR A 53 10.84 -13.90 -11.26
N PRO A 54 10.35 -12.92 -10.48
CA PRO A 54 10.88 -12.63 -9.15
C PRO A 54 10.81 -13.87 -8.24
N PRO A 55 11.93 -14.36 -7.68
CA PRO A 55 11.92 -15.48 -6.75
C PRO A 55 11.50 -15.04 -5.34
N ASP A 56 11.20 -16.00 -4.47
CA ASP A 56 10.92 -15.76 -3.05
C ASP A 56 12.20 -15.46 -2.24
N LEU A 57 13.37 -15.81 -2.76
CA LEU A 57 14.67 -15.53 -2.18
C LEU A 57 15.78 -15.63 -3.24
N VAL A 58 16.81 -14.80 -3.11
CA VAL A 58 18.05 -14.89 -3.90
C VAL A 58 19.22 -15.25 -3.00
N VAL A 59 19.99 -16.25 -3.39
CA VAL A 59 21.30 -16.56 -2.79
C VAL A 59 22.37 -16.07 -3.76
N LEU A 60 23.21 -15.13 -3.34
CA LEU A 60 24.31 -14.59 -4.13
C LEU A 60 25.63 -15.14 -3.61
N ASP A 61 26.31 -15.93 -4.44
CA ASP A 61 27.62 -16.52 -4.18
C ASP A 61 28.53 -16.24 -5.38
N LEU A 62 28.67 -14.96 -5.75
CA LEU A 62 29.51 -14.54 -6.86
C LEU A 62 30.92 -14.28 -6.33
N VAL A 63 31.92 -14.98 -6.87
CA VAL A 63 33.30 -14.94 -6.37
C VAL A 63 33.86 -13.50 -6.33
N ALA A 64 34.38 -13.12 -5.17
CA ALA A 64 35.25 -11.94 -5.00
C ALA A 64 36.59 -12.18 -5.75
N PRO A 65 37.18 -11.18 -6.42
CA PRO A 65 37.14 -9.76 -6.06
C PRO A 65 36.35 -8.95 -7.07
N SER A 66 35.41 -8.08 -6.64
CA SER A 66 34.87 -6.94 -7.44
C SER A 66 33.67 -6.21 -6.83
N GLY A 67 33.01 -6.69 -5.76
CA GLY A 67 31.75 -6.08 -5.30
C GLY A 67 30.54 -6.37 -6.22
N ARG A 68 30.68 -7.29 -7.19
CA ARG A 68 29.60 -7.67 -8.14
C ARG A 68 28.33 -8.17 -7.43
N ALA A 69 28.47 -8.97 -6.37
CA ALA A 69 27.32 -9.43 -5.58
C ALA A 69 26.57 -8.23 -4.96
N PHE A 70 27.31 -7.23 -4.47
CA PHE A 70 26.73 -6.00 -3.91
C PHE A 70 26.06 -5.15 -4.98
N ASP A 71 26.62 -5.06 -6.19
CA ASP A 71 26.00 -4.33 -7.30
C ASP A 71 24.71 -4.99 -7.77
N VAL A 72 24.69 -6.33 -7.88
CA VAL A 72 23.46 -7.08 -8.17
C VAL A 72 22.43 -6.87 -7.06
N CYS A 73 22.84 -6.98 -5.80
CA CYS A 73 21.98 -6.73 -4.64
C CYS A 73 21.35 -5.34 -4.71
N ARG A 74 22.19 -4.30 -4.87
CA ARG A 74 21.73 -2.91 -4.95
C ARG A 74 20.76 -2.69 -6.11
N ARG A 75 21.06 -3.24 -7.28
CA ARG A 75 20.18 -3.12 -8.46
C ARG A 75 18.83 -3.81 -8.24
N LEU A 76 18.81 -5.00 -7.65
CA LEU A 76 17.55 -5.69 -7.30
C LEU A 76 16.75 -4.88 -6.26
N LYS A 77 17.43 -4.36 -5.23
CA LYS A 77 16.78 -3.53 -4.20
C LYS A 77 16.22 -2.21 -4.71
N GLN A 78 16.68 -1.72 -5.86
CA GLN A 78 16.17 -0.51 -6.51
C GLN A 78 14.99 -0.74 -7.46
N GLN A 79 14.66 -1.98 -7.83
CA GLN A 79 13.55 -2.26 -8.74
C GLN A 79 12.24 -2.51 -7.99
N PRO A 80 11.11 -1.90 -8.38
CA PRO A 80 9.82 -2.07 -7.70
C PRO A 80 9.38 -3.52 -7.52
N ASN A 81 9.67 -4.39 -8.49
CA ASN A 81 9.26 -5.80 -8.53
C ASN A 81 10.20 -6.75 -7.77
N THR A 82 11.40 -6.30 -7.37
CA THR A 82 12.38 -7.17 -6.69
C THR A 82 12.91 -6.59 -5.38
N ARG A 83 12.55 -5.34 -5.03
CA ARG A 83 13.02 -4.66 -3.81
C ARG A 83 12.74 -5.41 -2.50
N PHE A 84 11.66 -6.18 -2.45
CA PHE A 84 11.29 -6.97 -1.28
C PHE A 84 11.75 -8.43 -1.35
N VAL A 85 12.40 -8.86 -2.44
CA VAL A 85 12.99 -10.20 -2.51
C VAL A 85 14.17 -10.24 -1.54
N PRO A 86 14.19 -11.16 -0.55
CA PRO A 86 15.30 -11.31 0.37
C PRO A 86 16.55 -11.80 -0.36
N ILE A 87 17.70 -11.23 -0.01
CA ILE A 87 18.98 -11.54 -0.62
C ILE A 87 19.94 -12.02 0.47
N VAL A 88 20.40 -13.27 0.34
CA VAL A 88 21.45 -13.85 1.19
C VAL A 88 22.76 -13.82 0.41
N ILE A 89 23.79 -13.18 0.98
CA ILE A 89 25.12 -13.21 0.38
C ILE A 89 25.96 -14.31 1.03
N VAL A 90 26.43 -15.25 0.22
CA VAL A 90 27.39 -16.27 0.61
C VAL A 90 28.80 -15.72 0.39
N THR A 91 29.67 -15.81 1.39
CA THR A 91 31.01 -15.20 1.35
C THR A 91 32.10 -16.11 1.92
N SER A 92 33.31 -16.04 1.37
CA SER A 92 34.48 -16.75 1.88
C SER A 92 35.14 -15.99 3.04
N HIS A 93 34.85 -16.44 4.26
CA HIS A 93 35.42 -15.97 5.54
C HIS A 93 35.19 -14.50 5.91
N SER A 94 35.34 -14.24 7.21
CA SER A 94 34.76 -13.16 8.01
C SER A 94 35.33 -11.75 7.78
N ASP A 95 35.34 -11.25 6.54
CA ASP A 95 35.70 -9.86 6.30
C ASP A 95 34.55 -8.93 6.78
N ARG A 96 34.82 -8.19 7.86
CA ARG A 96 33.87 -7.23 8.42
C ARG A 96 33.52 -6.14 7.41
N GLU A 97 34.47 -5.74 6.55
CA GLU A 97 34.23 -4.70 5.55
C GLU A 97 33.26 -5.17 4.46
N GLN A 98 33.37 -6.42 4.01
CA GLN A 98 32.43 -6.99 3.04
C GLN A 98 31.01 -7.09 3.58
N ARG A 99 30.84 -7.42 4.87
CA ARG A 99 29.52 -7.43 5.50
C ARG A 99 28.93 -6.03 5.60
N LEU A 100 29.73 -5.02 5.95
CA LEU A 100 29.28 -3.63 5.97
C LEU A 100 28.80 -3.19 4.58
N HIS A 101 29.60 -3.40 3.54
CA HIS A 101 29.22 -3.07 2.17
C HIS A 101 27.96 -3.82 1.69
N GLY A 102 27.80 -5.08 2.09
CA GLY A 102 26.60 -5.84 1.74
C GLY A 102 25.34 -5.31 2.42
N ILE A 103 25.43 -4.88 3.69
CA ILE A 103 24.31 -4.26 4.42
C ILE A 103 23.93 -2.94 3.72
N GLU A 104 24.92 -2.11 3.36
CA GLU A 104 24.71 -0.86 2.61
C GLU A 104 24.11 -1.10 1.21
N ALA A 105 24.43 -2.23 0.58
CA ALA A 105 23.83 -2.65 -0.68
C ALA A 105 22.40 -3.23 -0.51
N GLY A 106 21.94 -3.42 0.72
CA GLY A 106 20.60 -3.93 1.05
C GLY A 106 20.50 -5.45 1.19
N ALA A 107 21.60 -6.17 1.44
CA ALA A 107 21.53 -7.59 1.72
C ALA A 107 20.78 -7.86 3.04
N ASP A 108 19.91 -8.87 3.04
CA ASP A 108 19.07 -9.19 4.20
C ASP A 108 19.78 -10.14 5.18
N ASP A 109 20.72 -10.97 4.68
CA ASP A 109 21.54 -11.83 5.52
C ASP A 109 22.84 -12.26 4.82
N PHE A 110 23.75 -12.87 5.59
CA PHE A 110 25.03 -13.40 5.14
C PHE A 110 25.26 -14.83 5.61
N LEU A 111 25.92 -15.62 4.78
CA LEU A 111 26.33 -16.99 5.10
C LEU A 111 27.83 -17.16 4.83
N ALA A 112 28.62 -17.48 5.86
CA ALA A 112 30.06 -17.62 5.73
C ALA A 112 30.45 -19.05 5.33
N LYS A 113 31.37 -19.20 4.38
CA LYS A 113 31.97 -20.50 4.03
C LYS A 113 33.14 -20.86 4.98
N PRO A 114 33.27 -22.13 5.42
CA PRO A 114 32.28 -23.20 5.25
C PRO A 114 31.07 -22.99 6.19
N PHE A 115 29.87 -23.24 5.68
CA PHE A 115 28.64 -23.25 6.47
C PHE A 115 28.14 -24.69 6.63
N ASP A 116 27.40 -24.94 7.71
CA ASP A 116 26.67 -26.19 7.85
C ASP A 116 25.27 -26.11 7.23
N ASN A 117 24.70 -27.27 6.91
CA ASN A 117 23.38 -27.35 6.26
C ASN A 117 22.27 -26.79 7.17
N ALA A 118 22.35 -26.98 8.48
CA ALA A 118 21.32 -26.53 9.40
C ALA A 118 21.26 -24.99 9.46
N GLU A 119 22.42 -24.32 9.44
CA GLU A 119 22.53 -22.87 9.36
C GLU A 119 21.92 -22.32 8.07
N LEU A 120 22.31 -22.88 6.90
CA LEU A 120 21.75 -22.50 5.59
C LEU A 120 20.21 -22.60 5.61
N HIS A 121 19.68 -23.72 6.09
CA HIS A 121 18.24 -23.95 6.13
C HIS A 121 17.51 -23.03 7.12
N ALA A 122 18.10 -22.76 8.29
CA ALA A 122 17.51 -21.86 9.28
C ALA A 122 17.38 -20.43 8.72
N ARG A 123 18.43 -19.91 8.08
CA ARG A 123 18.43 -18.56 7.49
C ARG A 123 17.43 -18.43 6.35
N ILE A 124 17.44 -19.36 5.41
CA ILE A 124 16.52 -19.35 4.26
C ILE A 124 15.07 -19.45 4.73
N ARG A 125 14.77 -20.34 5.67
CA ARG A 125 13.40 -20.47 6.22
C ARG A 125 12.92 -19.18 6.90
N SER A 126 13.80 -18.49 7.64
CA SER A 126 13.48 -17.21 8.26
C SER A 126 13.12 -16.15 7.22
N LEU A 127 13.96 -15.99 6.19
CA LEU A 127 13.77 -14.99 5.15
C LEU A 127 12.58 -15.28 4.23
N VAL A 128 12.36 -16.54 3.85
CA VAL A 128 11.16 -16.95 3.10
C VAL A 128 9.88 -16.65 3.89
N ARG A 129 9.90 -16.84 5.22
CA ARG A 129 8.76 -16.47 6.07
C ARG A 129 8.53 -14.96 6.05
N LEU A 130 9.58 -14.16 6.16
CA LEU A 130 9.47 -12.70 6.08
C LEU A 130 8.91 -12.25 4.72
N LYS A 131 9.43 -12.80 3.61
CA LYS A 131 8.90 -12.52 2.26
C LYS A 131 7.42 -12.80 2.15
N ARG A 132 6.95 -13.95 2.65
CA ARG A 132 5.53 -14.30 2.64
C ARG A 132 4.67 -13.30 3.41
N GLN A 133 5.14 -12.87 4.57
CA GLN A 133 4.40 -11.87 5.36
C GLN A 133 4.34 -10.53 4.62
N THR A 134 5.42 -10.12 3.96
CA THR A 134 5.43 -8.93 3.10
C THR A 134 4.45 -9.07 1.94
N ASP A 135 4.45 -10.21 1.24
CA ASP A 135 3.55 -10.46 0.11
C ASP A 135 2.08 -10.52 0.53
N GLU A 136 1.79 -11.08 1.71
CA GLU A 136 0.45 -11.09 2.29
C GLU A 136 -0.06 -9.67 2.55
N LEU A 137 0.81 -8.77 3.02
CA LEU A 137 0.47 -7.36 3.23
C LEU A 137 0.22 -6.64 1.89
N GLU A 138 1.11 -6.80 0.90
CA GLU A 138 0.94 -6.21 -0.44
C GLU A 138 -0.35 -6.73 -1.12
N SER A 139 -0.62 -8.04 -1.00
CA SER A 139 -1.83 -8.63 -1.56
C SER A 139 -3.09 -8.12 -0.87
N ALA A 140 -3.07 -7.93 0.45
CA ALA A 140 -4.22 -7.40 1.17
C ALA A 140 -4.51 -5.95 0.77
N GLU A 141 -3.47 -5.15 0.56
CA GLU A 141 -3.57 -3.79 0.05
C GLU A 141 -4.16 -3.75 -1.37
N ALA A 142 -3.64 -4.57 -2.29
CA ALA A 142 -4.18 -4.66 -3.65
C ALA A 142 -5.67 -5.04 -3.68
N VAL A 143 -6.11 -5.94 -2.78
CA VAL A 143 -7.52 -6.30 -2.63
C VAL A 143 -8.35 -5.11 -2.15
N ILE A 144 -7.87 -4.37 -1.14
CA ILE A 144 -8.55 -3.16 -0.63
C ILE A 144 -8.73 -2.12 -1.74
N LEU A 145 -7.67 -1.84 -2.49
CA LEU A 145 -7.71 -0.89 -3.62
C LEU A 145 -8.66 -1.38 -4.72
N GLY A 146 -8.66 -2.68 -5.03
CA GLY A 146 -9.58 -3.28 -5.99
C GLY A 146 -11.05 -3.19 -5.59
N LEU A 147 -11.36 -3.30 -4.29
CA LEU A 147 -12.72 -3.09 -3.78
C LEU A 147 -13.18 -1.65 -3.97
N GLY A 148 -12.33 -0.67 -3.64
CA GLY A 148 -12.60 0.75 -3.90
C GLY A 148 -12.86 1.02 -5.38
N ALA A 149 -11.98 0.53 -6.26
CA ALA A 149 -12.13 0.65 -7.70
C ALA A 149 -13.41 -0.02 -8.24
N THR A 150 -13.89 -1.08 -7.61
CA THR A 150 -15.15 -1.76 -8.00
C THR A 150 -16.36 -0.90 -7.69
N ILE A 151 -16.37 -0.21 -6.55
CA ILE A 151 -17.43 0.75 -6.20
C ILE A 151 -17.36 1.97 -7.11
N GLU A 152 -16.16 2.51 -7.34
CA GLU A 152 -15.90 3.59 -8.29
C GLU A 152 -16.44 3.23 -9.69
N ALA A 153 -16.24 1.99 -10.15
CA ALA A 153 -16.75 1.54 -11.45
C ALA A 153 -18.29 1.44 -11.53
N ARG A 154 -18.99 1.27 -10.40
CA ARG A 154 -20.46 1.33 -10.34
C ARG A 154 -21.00 2.75 -10.38
N ASP A 155 -20.16 3.75 -10.06
CA ASP A 155 -20.50 5.17 -10.08
C ASP A 155 -19.73 5.85 -11.23
N PRO A 156 -20.32 5.96 -12.45
CA PRO A 156 -19.63 6.41 -13.66
C PRO A 156 -18.92 7.76 -13.54
N TYR A 157 -19.26 8.55 -12.51
CA TYR A 157 -18.78 9.90 -12.28
C TYR A 157 -17.49 9.95 -11.46
N THR A 158 -17.02 8.82 -10.96
CA THR A 158 -15.91 8.77 -9.99
C THR A 158 -14.60 8.27 -10.58
N ARG A 159 -14.44 8.03 -11.90
CA ARG A 159 -13.19 7.45 -12.43
C ARG A 159 -11.91 8.20 -11.98
N GLY A 160 -11.02 7.49 -11.29
CA GLY A 160 -9.76 8.04 -10.77
C GLY A 160 -9.92 9.00 -9.58
N HIS A 161 -11.13 9.17 -9.07
CA HIS A 161 -11.46 9.97 -7.88
C HIS A 161 -10.75 9.40 -6.66
N CYS A 162 -10.84 8.09 -6.42
CA CYS A 162 -10.24 7.46 -5.25
C CYS A 162 -8.72 7.73 -5.18
N GLN A 163 -8.04 7.70 -6.33
CA GLN A 163 -6.60 7.95 -6.41
C GLN A 163 -6.26 9.43 -6.16
N ARG A 164 -7.02 10.37 -6.73
CA ARG A 164 -6.82 11.81 -6.50
C ARG A 164 -7.12 12.17 -5.05
N LEU A 165 -8.22 11.67 -4.50
CA LEU A 165 -8.63 11.84 -3.11
C LEU A 165 -7.55 11.32 -2.16
N ALA A 166 -7.07 10.09 -2.35
CA ALA A 166 -6.00 9.51 -1.53
C ALA A 166 -4.72 10.35 -1.59
N ASN A 167 -4.32 10.81 -2.78
CA ASN A 167 -3.13 11.62 -2.97
C ASN A 167 -3.23 12.97 -2.24
N TYR A 168 -4.28 13.75 -2.53
CA TYR A 168 -4.49 15.06 -1.92
C TYR A 168 -4.66 14.98 -0.40
N ALA A 169 -5.43 14.00 0.10
CA ALA A 169 -5.61 13.78 1.53
C ALA A 169 -4.28 13.45 2.22
N THR A 170 -3.47 12.57 1.63
CA THR A 170 -2.15 12.20 2.17
C THR A 170 -1.18 13.38 2.15
N ARG A 171 -1.17 14.18 1.08
CA ARG A 171 -0.35 15.39 0.99
C ARG A 171 -0.74 16.44 2.04
N LEU A 172 -2.05 16.62 2.29
CA LEU A 172 -2.53 17.47 3.36
C LEU A 172 -2.13 16.92 4.74
N GLY A 173 -2.27 15.60 4.96
CA GLY A 173 -1.78 14.99 6.18
C GLY A 173 -0.27 15.19 6.40
N GLN A 174 0.53 15.12 5.34
CA GLN A 174 1.97 15.37 5.39
C GLN A 174 2.31 16.83 5.74
N SER A 175 1.62 17.80 5.15
CA SER A 175 1.85 19.22 5.46
C SER A 175 1.47 19.57 6.90
N LEU A 176 0.51 18.85 7.48
CA LEU A 176 0.11 18.96 8.89
C LEU A 176 1.02 18.18 9.86
N GLY A 177 2.00 17.41 9.36
CA GLY A 177 2.94 16.64 10.18
C GLY A 177 2.35 15.38 10.80
N LEU A 178 1.33 14.77 10.17
CA LEU A 178 0.72 13.53 10.67
C LEU A 178 1.68 12.33 10.56
N GLY A 179 1.51 11.38 11.49
CA GLY A 179 2.32 10.15 11.55
C GLY A 179 1.97 9.14 10.45
N GLN A 180 2.82 8.11 10.28
CA GLN A 180 2.66 7.10 9.22
C GLN A 180 1.33 6.33 9.29
N ASP A 181 0.83 6.06 10.50
CA ASP A 181 -0.44 5.36 10.69
C ASP A 181 -1.63 6.18 10.16
N ASP A 182 -1.63 7.50 10.41
CA ASP A 182 -2.64 8.44 9.92
C ASP A 182 -2.54 8.64 8.41
N LEU A 183 -1.32 8.77 7.87
CA LEU A 183 -1.09 8.88 6.43
C LEU A 183 -1.59 7.63 5.69
N GLY A 184 -1.26 6.44 6.19
CA GLY A 184 -1.78 5.20 5.62
C GLY A 184 -3.31 5.07 5.77
N ALA A 185 -3.89 5.66 6.83
CA ALA A 185 -5.34 5.70 6.99
C ALA A 185 -6.02 6.65 5.98
N LEU A 186 -5.43 7.82 5.71
CA LEU A 186 -5.90 8.75 4.69
C LEU A 186 -5.83 8.16 3.29
N GLU A 187 -4.73 7.49 2.96
CA GLU A 187 -4.57 6.79 1.68
C GLU A 187 -5.66 5.74 1.49
N ARG A 188 -5.81 4.79 2.43
CA ARG A 188 -6.87 3.77 2.37
C ARG A 188 -8.28 4.38 2.44
N GLY A 189 -8.44 5.47 3.20
CA GLY A 189 -9.69 6.22 3.33
C GLY A 189 -10.15 6.79 1.99
N GLY A 190 -9.24 7.30 1.17
CA GLY A 190 -9.56 7.78 -0.17
C GLY A 190 -10.20 6.69 -1.06
N PHE A 191 -9.76 5.43 -0.93
CA PHE A 191 -10.33 4.30 -1.68
C PHE A 191 -11.59 3.71 -1.05
N LEU A 192 -11.74 3.78 0.27
CA LEU A 192 -12.79 3.05 0.99
C LEU A 192 -13.92 3.92 1.55
N HIS A 193 -13.81 5.24 1.56
CA HIS A 193 -14.82 6.12 2.19
C HIS A 193 -16.24 5.84 1.68
N ASP A 194 -16.35 5.52 0.39
CA ASP A 194 -17.61 5.24 -0.31
C ASP A 194 -17.97 3.75 -0.41
N ILE A 195 -17.22 2.83 0.23
CA ILE A 195 -17.41 1.37 0.08
C ILE A 195 -18.85 0.91 0.38
N GLY A 196 -19.55 1.62 1.26
CA GLY A 196 -20.94 1.34 1.62
C GLY A 196 -21.96 1.60 0.51
N LYS A 197 -21.59 2.34 -0.55
CA LYS A 197 -22.44 2.54 -1.74
C LYS A 197 -22.81 1.21 -2.41
N ILE A 198 -22.11 0.12 -2.09
CA ILE A 198 -22.48 -1.22 -2.52
C ILE A 198 -23.95 -1.57 -2.22
N ARG A 199 -24.50 -1.05 -1.11
CA ARG A 199 -25.88 -1.30 -0.67
C ARG A 199 -26.91 -0.38 -1.31
N VAL A 200 -26.47 0.73 -1.91
CA VAL A 200 -27.37 1.70 -2.54
C VAL A 200 -27.91 1.09 -3.86
N PRO A 201 -29.24 1.05 -4.05
CA PRO A 201 -29.84 0.55 -5.28
C PRO A 201 -29.46 1.40 -6.50
N ASP A 202 -29.31 0.77 -7.66
CA ASP A 202 -28.90 1.46 -8.89
C ASP A 202 -29.86 2.60 -9.29
N HIS A 203 -31.17 2.44 -9.07
CA HIS A 203 -32.14 3.51 -9.38
C HIS A 203 -32.00 4.75 -8.48
N VAL A 204 -31.31 4.64 -7.34
CA VAL A 204 -30.95 5.77 -6.47
C VAL A 204 -29.56 6.28 -6.84
N LEU A 205 -28.58 5.37 -6.98
CA LEU A 205 -27.18 5.70 -7.25
C LEU A 205 -26.99 6.37 -8.62
N LEU A 206 -27.69 5.88 -9.65
CA LEU A 206 -27.58 6.31 -11.04
C LEU A 206 -28.70 7.27 -11.46
N LYS A 207 -29.41 7.88 -10.50
CA LYS A 207 -30.55 8.73 -10.81
C LYS A 207 -30.10 10.04 -11.47
N ASP A 208 -30.60 10.29 -12.67
CA ASP A 208 -30.41 11.55 -13.39
C ASP A 208 -31.34 12.64 -12.81
N GLY A 209 -30.94 13.24 -11.69
CA GLY A 209 -31.68 14.34 -11.07
C GLY A 209 -31.49 14.44 -9.56
N LYS A 210 -32.31 15.29 -8.93
CA LYS A 210 -32.32 15.40 -7.46
C LYS A 210 -32.96 14.15 -6.85
N LEU A 211 -32.34 13.63 -5.81
CA LEU A 211 -32.94 12.61 -4.95
C LEU A 211 -34.11 13.22 -4.16
N ASP A 212 -35.18 12.45 -3.99
CA ASP A 212 -36.23 12.79 -3.05
C ASP A 212 -35.81 12.46 -1.60
N ALA A 213 -36.66 12.80 -0.63
CA ALA A 213 -36.35 12.61 0.79
C ALA A 213 -36.21 11.14 1.21
N SER A 214 -36.80 10.19 0.48
CA SER A 214 -36.66 8.76 0.74
C SER A 214 -35.36 8.22 0.14
N GLU A 215 -35.07 8.60 -1.10
CA GLU A 215 -33.85 8.23 -1.82
C GLU A 215 -32.61 8.82 -1.15
N SER A 216 -32.68 10.07 -0.69
CA SER A 216 -31.60 10.73 0.05
C SER A 216 -31.31 10.00 1.37
N ARG A 217 -32.33 9.46 2.06
CA ARG A 217 -32.11 8.67 3.28
C ARG A 217 -31.35 7.37 2.98
N VAL A 218 -31.73 6.67 1.92
CA VAL A 218 -31.01 5.47 1.46
C VAL A 218 -29.56 5.79 1.08
N MET A 219 -29.32 6.90 0.37
CA MET A 219 -27.96 7.33 0.03
C MET A 219 -27.12 7.62 1.27
N GLN A 220 -27.70 8.28 2.28
CA GLN A 220 -27.03 8.66 3.54
C GLN A 220 -26.70 7.47 4.45
N GLU A 221 -27.15 6.25 4.14
CA GLU A 221 -26.78 5.04 4.90
C GLU A 221 -25.38 4.51 4.55
N HIS A 222 -24.80 4.91 3.41
CA HIS A 222 -23.53 4.35 2.96
C HIS A 222 -22.35 4.53 3.95
N PRO A 223 -22.21 5.61 4.74
CA PRO A 223 -21.13 5.71 5.73
C PRO A 223 -21.27 4.65 6.83
N VAL A 224 -22.51 4.40 7.27
CA VAL A 224 -22.83 3.40 8.30
C VAL A 224 -22.59 1.99 7.79
N VAL A 225 -23.05 1.69 6.57
CA VAL A 225 -22.82 0.40 5.92
C VAL A 225 -21.33 0.16 5.68
N GLY A 226 -20.61 1.17 5.20
CA GLY A 226 -19.17 1.09 4.97
C GLY A 226 -18.39 0.81 6.25
N ASP A 227 -18.67 1.53 7.33
CA ASP A 227 -18.08 1.29 8.65
C ASP A 227 -18.35 -0.14 9.15
N ALA A 228 -19.58 -0.64 8.98
CA ALA A 228 -19.97 -2.00 9.36
C ALA A 228 -19.23 -3.07 8.57
N LEU A 229 -19.02 -2.87 7.25
CA LEU A 229 -18.25 -3.79 6.40
C LEU A 229 -16.78 -3.87 6.85
N CYS A 230 -16.22 -2.77 7.36
CA CYS A 230 -14.84 -2.71 7.82
C CYS A 230 -14.65 -3.11 9.29
N ALA A 231 -15.72 -3.29 10.07
CA ALA A 231 -15.65 -3.46 11.52
C ALA A 231 -14.85 -4.68 12.00
N GLY A 232 -14.84 -5.77 11.23
CA GLY A 232 -14.10 -7.00 11.54
C GLY A 232 -12.61 -6.96 11.16
N LEU A 233 -12.17 -5.93 10.44
CA LEU A 233 -10.83 -5.85 9.86
C LEU A 233 -9.93 -4.96 10.70
N ARG A 234 -9.04 -5.57 11.50
CA ARG A 234 -8.12 -4.84 12.38
C ARG A 234 -7.25 -3.82 11.64
N SER A 235 -6.83 -4.15 10.41
CA SER A 235 -6.04 -3.25 9.55
C SER A 235 -6.80 -1.99 9.14
N LEU A 236 -8.14 -1.99 9.21
CA LEU A 236 -8.97 -0.84 8.85
C LEU A 236 -9.46 -0.05 10.07
N GLN A 237 -9.03 -0.38 11.28
CA GLN A 237 -9.52 0.28 12.51
C GLN A 237 -9.35 1.81 12.48
N HIS A 238 -8.25 2.31 11.92
CA HIS A 238 -7.97 3.74 11.76
C HIS A 238 -8.66 4.38 10.55
N VAL A 239 -9.13 3.56 9.60
CA VAL A 239 -9.84 4.01 8.39
C VAL A 239 -11.33 4.17 8.67
N ARG A 240 -11.89 3.36 9.58
CA ARG A 240 -13.31 3.35 9.93
C ARG A 240 -13.90 4.73 10.29
N PRO A 241 -13.24 5.59 11.10
CA PRO A 241 -13.75 6.93 11.37
C PRO A 241 -13.86 7.81 10.11
N ILE A 242 -12.96 7.64 9.14
CA ILE A 242 -13.04 8.32 7.84
C ILE A 242 -14.31 7.87 7.12
N ILE A 243 -14.49 6.55 6.97
CA ILE A 243 -15.65 5.98 6.28
C ILE A 243 -16.96 6.44 6.93
N ARG A 244 -17.04 6.37 8.26
CA ARG A 244 -18.26 6.72 9.00
C ARG A 244 -18.59 8.21 8.94
N SER A 245 -17.58 9.08 8.99
CA SER A 245 -17.79 10.50 9.32
C SER A 245 -17.35 11.49 8.24
N HIS A 246 -16.97 11.04 7.02
CA HIS A 246 -16.53 11.96 5.94
C HIS A 246 -17.63 12.93 5.44
N HIS A 247 -18.90 12.67 5.79
CA HIS A 247 -20.02 13.58 5.52
C HIS A 247 -20.49 14.39 6.75
N GLU A 248 -19.79 14.28 7.87
CA GLU A 248 -20.03 15.14 9.02
C GLU A 248 -19.59 16.59 8.76
N ARG A 249 -20.22 17.52 9.47
CA ARG A 249 -19.94 18.96 9.38
C ARG A 249 -19.76 19.51 10.78
N LEU A 250 -18.83 20.45 10.96
CA LEU A 250 -18.51 20.93 12.32
C LEU A 250 -19.68 21.61 13.03
N ASP A 251 -20.65 22.14 12.29
CA ASP A 251 -21.88 22.74 12.82
C ASP A 251 -22.94 21.71 13.28
N GLY A 252 -22.71 20.41 13.04
CA GLY A 252 -23.61 19.31 13.37
C GLY A 252 -24.76 19.11 12.39
N THR A 253 -24.71 19.74 11.20
CA THR A 253 -25.72 19.53 10.13
C THR A 253 -25.36 18.39 9.18
N GLY A 254 -24.21 17.74 9.41
CA GLY A 254 -23.76 16.57 8.66
C GLY A 254 -24.47 15.28 9.08
N TYR A 255 -24.00 14.17 8.56
CA TYR A 255 -24.54 12.83 8.80
C TYR A 255 -23.39 11.80 8.80
N PRO A 256 -23.57 10.60 9.38
CA PRO A 256 -24.81 10.01 9.93
C PRO A 256 -25.10 10.33 11.40
N ASP A 257 -24.11 10.77 12.18
CA ASP A 257 -24.18 10.89 13.64
C ASP A 257 -24.44 12.35 14.10
N GLY A 258 -24.23 13.34 13.24
CA GLY A 258 -24.49 14.76 13.55
C GLY A 258 -23.45 15.35 14.51
N LEU A 259 -22.20 14.93 14.35
CA LEU A 259 -21.06 15.29 15.20
C LEU A 259 -20.73 16.78 15.09
N ARG A 260 -20.26 17.39 16.18
CA ARG A 260 -19.93 18.83 16.21
C ARG A 260 -18.46 19.08 16.54
N ASN A 261 -17.86 20.03 15.83
CA ASN A 261 -16.50 20.53 16.09
C ASN A 261 -15.49 19.39 16.32
N THR A 262 -14.92 19.30 17.53
CA THR A 262 -13.90 18.32 17.92
C THR A 262 -14.39 16.87 17.94
N GLU A 263 -15.71 16.63 17.88
CA GLU A 263 -16.26 15.29 17.75
C GLU A 263 -16.04 14.72 16.34
N VAL A 264 -15.91 15.57 15.32
CA VAL A 264 -15.63 15.13 13.95
C VAL A 264 -14.16 14.71 13.85
N PRO A 265 -13.85 13.44 13.53
CA PRO A 265 -12.47 12.96 13.47
C PRO A 265 -11.63 13.75 12.46
N LEU A 266 -10.42 14.14 12.84
CA LEU A 266 -9.52 14.95 12.00
C LEU A 266 -9.34 14.35 10.59
N LEU A 267 -9.08 13.05 10.50
CA LEU A 267 -8.88 12.38 9.21
C LEU A 267 -10.14 12.40 8.33
N ALA A 268 -11.33 12.35 8.94
CA ALA A 268 -12.60 12.48 8.22
C ALA A 268 -12.80 13.91 7.70
N GLN A 269 -12.38 14.93 8.46
CA GLN A 269 -12.40 16.33 8.02
C GLN A 269 -11.49 16.54 6.80
N ILE A 270 -10.27 16.00 6.84
CA ILE A 270 -9.31 16.04 5.71
C ILE A 270 -9.94 15.43 4.46
N VAL A 271 -10.47 14.21 4.57
CA VAL A 271 -11.09 13.52 3.42
C VAL A 271 -12.32 14.28 2.92
N SER A 272 -13.16 14.83 3.81
CA SER A 272 -14.32 15.64 3.44
C SER A 272 -13.95 16.89 2.62
N ILE A 273 -12.90 17.61 3.03
CA ILE A 273 -12.41 18.79 2.30
C ILE A 273 -11.97 18.41 0.89
N VAL A 274 -11.16 17.36 0.78
CA VAL A 274 -10.60 16.91 -0.49
C VAL A 274 -11.66 16.31 -1.42
N ASP A 275 -12.60 15.53 -0.88
CA ASP A 275 -13.72 14.96 -1.64
C ASP A 275 -14.59 16.07 -2.25
N VAL A 276 -14.92 17.10 -1.46
CA VAL A 276 -15.67 18.25 -1.95
C VAL A 276 -14.90 18.99 -3.03
N PHE A 277 -13.60 19.22 -2.84
CA PHE A 277 -12.76 19.83 -3.88
C PHE A 277 -12.78 19.02 -5.18
N ASP A 278 -12.50 17.72 -5.12
CA ASP A 278 -12.45 16.84 -6.29
C ASP A 278 -13.82 16.78 -7.00
N ALA A 279 -14.91 16.76 -6.23
CA ALA A 279 -16.27 16.79 -6.74
C ALA A 279 -16.61 18.10 -7.46
N LEU A 280 -16.01 19.23 -7.07
CA LEU A 280 -16.22 20.54 -7.69
C LEU A 280 -15.38 20.71 -8.97
N THR A 281 -14.16 20.17 -9.01
CA THR A 281 -13.19 20.33 -10.10
C THR A 281 -13.22 19.21 -11.14
N THR A 282 -13.93 18.11 -10.88
CA THR A 282 -14.10 17.01 -11.83
C THR A 282 -15.34 17.18 -12.70
N GLN A 283 -15.22 16.92 -14.00
CA GLN A 283 -16.35 16.98 -14.93
C GLN A 283 -17.34 15.83 -14.68
N ARG A 284 -18.64 16.17 -14.61
CA ARG A 284 -19.75 15.21 -14.50
C ARG A 284 -20.75 15.45 -15.64
N PRO A 285 -21.55 14.45 -16.09
CA PRO A 285 -22.43 14.61 -17.26
C PRO A 285 -23.46 15.74 -17.19
N TYR A 286 -23.81 16.18 -15.98
CA TYR A 286 -24.74 17.29 -15.74
C TYR A 286 -24.09 18.54 -15.14
N ARG A 287 -22.75 18.55 -14.98
CA ARG A 287 -22.01 19.66 -14.36
C ARG A 287 -20.60 19.77 -14.92
N THR A 288 -20.32 20.88 -15.58
CA THR A 288 -18.96 21.24 -16.00
C THR A 288 -18.05 21.39 -14.78
N ALA A 289 -16.82 20.88 -14.89
CA ALA A 289 -15.76 21.12 -13.92
C ALA A 289 -15.63 22.63 -13.66
N ARG A 290 -15.54 22.99 -12.38
CA ARG A 290 -15.28 24.38 -11.99
C ARG A 290 -13.77 24.64 -11.99
N PRO A 291 -13.32 25.87 -12.29
CA PRO A 291 -11.94 26.27 -12.07
C PRO A 291 -11.54 26.05 -10.60
N GLU A 292 -10.27 25.70 -10.37
CA GLU A 292 -9.74 25.44 -9.02
C GLU A 292 -9.98 26.61 -8.07
N ASP A 293 -9.76 27.85 -8.52
CA ASP A 293 -10.00 29.07 -7.75
C ASP A 293 -11.46 29.19 -7.25
N GLU A 294 -12.42 28.77 -8.08
CA GLU A 294 -13.84 28.77 -7.69
C GLU A 294 -14.13 27.67 -6.66
N ALA A 295 -13.52 26.50 -6.79
CA ALA A 295 -13.65 25.43 -5.82
C ALA A 295 -13.04 25.81 -4.45
N VAL A 296 -11.88 26.47 -4.45
CA VAL A 296 -11.24 27.03 -3.25
C VAL A 296 -12.11 28.09 -2.59
N GLN A 297 -12.73 28.97 -3.38
CA GLN A 297 -13.65 29.98 -2.83
C GLN A 297 -14.86 29.34 -2.14
N ILE A 298 -15.42 28.27 -2.72
CA ILE A 298 -16.54 27.54 -2.11
C ILE A 298 -16.14 26.91 -0.78
N LEU A 299 -14.97 26.26 -0.71
CA LEU A 299 -14.46 25.70 0.54
C LEU A 299 -14.25 26.79 1.60
N SER A 300 -13.74 27.96 1.19
CA SER A 300 -13.56 29.11 2.07
C SER A 300 -14.91 29.62 2.61
N ASP A 301 -15.94 29.69 1.78
CA ASP A 301 -17.29 30.09 2.18
C ASP A 301 -17.94 29.05 3.12
N GLU A 302 -17.69 27.76 2.90
CA GLU A 302 -18.12 26.68 3.80
C GLU A 302 -17.43 26.74 5.17
N ALA A 303 -16.15 27.12 5.21
CA ALA A 303 -15.44 27.37 6.46
C ALA A 303 -16.02 28.57 7.22
N VAL A 304 -16.38 29.66 6.53
CA VAL A 304 -17.05 30.83 7.15
C VAL A 304 -18.41 30.46 7.75
N LYS A 305 -19.15 29.53 7.13
CA LYS A 305 -20.41 28.99 7.67
C LYS A 305 -20.21 28.06 8.87
N GLY A 306 -18.97 27.71 9.21
CA GLY A 306 -18.66 26.76 10.27
C GLY A 306 -18.89 25.29 9.86
N TRP A 307 -18.96 24.98 8.56
CA TRP A 307 -19.11 23.59 8.10
C TRP A 307 -17.78 22.85 8.13
N ARG A 308 -16.67 23.59 7.97
CA ARG A 308 -15.30 23.06 7.88
C ARG A 308 -14.35 23.88 8.73
N ASP A 309 -13.27 23.25 9.14
CA ASP A 309 -12.21 23.93 9.87
C ASP A 309 -11.45 24.87 8.92
N ARG A 310 -11.34 26.15 9.31
CA ARG A 310 -10.70 27.17 8.49
C ARG A 310 -9.21 26.89 8.28
N ALA A 311 -8.50 26.44 9.33
CA ALA A 311 -7.07 26.17 9.23
C ALA A 311 -6.80 24.96 8.33
N LEU A 312 -7.67 23.93 8.33
CA LEU A 312 -7.54 22.81 7.40
C LEU A 312 -7.79 23.21 5.94
N VAL A 313 -8.78 24.08 5.70
CA VAL A 313 -9.03 24.62 4.35
C VAL A 313 -7.83 25.44 3.86
N ASP A 314 -7.31 26.36 4.69
CA ASP A 314 -6.14 27.17 4.33
C ASP A 314 -4.90 26.28 4.07
N ALA A 315 -4.65 25.26 4.90
CA ALA A 315 -3.56 24.31 4.69
C ALA A 315 -3.73 23.47 3.41
N PHE A 316 -4.97 23.14 3.03
CA PHE A 316 -5.24 22.45 1.77
C PHE A 316 -4.94 23.34 0.56
N VAL A 317 -5.30 24.62 0.62
CA VAL A 317 -4.98 25.60 -0.43
C VAL A 317 -3.46 25.72 -0.62
N ASP A 318 -2.70 25.76 0.46
CA ASP A 318 -1.24 25.76 0.37
C ASP A 318 -0.70 24.51 -0.34
N VAL A 319 -1.28 23.33 -0.08
CA VAL A 319 -0.91 22.08 -0.76
C VAL A 319 -1.21 22.12 -2.27
N LEU A 320 -2.27 22.80 -2.70
CA LEU A 320 -2.60 22.97 -4.12
C LEU A 320 -1.55 23.84 -4.84
N HIS A 321 -1.13 24.94 -4.22
CA HIS A 321 -0.15 25.87 -4.82
C HIS A 321 1.29 25.34 -4.84
N HIS A 322 1.63 24.38 -3.99
CA HIS A 322 2.96 23.78 -3.90
C HIS A 322 3.02 22.37 -4.53
N ALA A 323 2.21 22.11 -5.55
CA ALA A 323 2.36 20.90 -6.37
C ALA A 323 3.70 20.93 -7.13
N PRO A 324 4.52 19.86 -7.06
CA PRO A 324 5.82 19.79 -7.74
C PRO A 324 5.71 19.81 -9.26
#